data_AF-A0AAP6TG31-F1
#
_entry.id   AF-A0AAP6TG31-F1
#
_cell.length_a   1.000
_cell.length_b   1.000
_cell.length_c   1.000
_cell.angle_alpha   90.00
_cell.angle_beta   90.00
_cell.angle_gamma   90.00
#
_symmetry.space_group_name_H-M   'P 1'
#
loop_
_entity.id
_entity.type
_entity.pdbx_description
1 polymer ?
#
loop_
_entity_poly.entity_id
_entity_poly.type
_entity_poly.pdbx_seq_one_letter_code
_entity_poly.pdbx_strand_id
1 'polypeptide(L)'
;ARNKGWTSPAKAIMGGASFVRKDYINKGQNTLYRIRWNPKNPATHQYATAIEWCQHQASTIAKLYKKIGLKGIYFIRDKYK
;
A
#
# COMPACT_ATOMS: atom_id res chain seq x y z
N ALA A 1 12.65 -1.32 11.90
CA ALA A 1 12.65 -0.41 13.08
C ALA A 1 14.06 -0.21 13.66
N ARG A 2 14.73 -1.29 14.13
CA ARG A 2 16.04 -1.24 14.80
C ARG A 2 17.14 -0.55 13.97
N ASN A 3 17.25 -0.84 12.68
CA ASN A 3 18.25 -0.22 11.78
C ASN A 3 17.79 1.11 11.14
N LYS A 4 16.59 1.60 11.48
CA LYS A 4 16.01 2.82 10.92
C LYS A 4 15.78 3.91 11.99
N GLY A 5 16.22 3.68 13.23
CA GLY A 5 16.05 4.63 14.33
C GLY A 5 14.60 4.86 14.74
N TRP A 6 13.68 3.93 14.44
CA TRP A 6 12.26 4.04 14.81
C TRP A 6 12.06 3.62 16.27
N THR A 7 12.59 4.42 17.19
CA THR A 7 12.61 4.12 18.63
C THR A 7 11.34 4.52 19.37
N SER A 8 10.38 5.15 18.69
CA SER A 8 9.07 5.48 19.24
C SER A 8 7.95 5.15 18.24
N PRO A 9 6.71 4.95 18.70
CA PRO A 9 5.56 4.69 17.81
C PRO A 9 5.39 5.77 16.74
N ALA A 10 5.51 7.05 17.11
CA ALA A 10 5.43 8.16 16.16
C ALA A 10 6.51 8.09 15.06
N LYS A 11 7.76 7.77 15.44
CA LYS A 11 8.85 7.60 14.46
C LYS A 11 8.62 6.39 13.56
N ALA A 12 8.05 5.30 14.08
CA ALA A 12 7.71 4.13 13.28
C ALA A 12 6.61 4.43 12.25
N ILE A 13 5.58 5.19 12.64
CA ILE A 13 4.50 5.61 11.73
C ILE A 13 5.05 6.51 10.62
N MET A 14 5.79 7.57 10.98
CA MET A 14 6.37 8.49 10.00
C MET A 14 7.38 7.79 9.08
N GLY A 15 8.23 6.94 9.65
CA GLY A 15 9.23 6.19 8.90
C GLY A 15 8.63 5.16 7.94
N GLY A 16 7.61 4.43 8.39
CA GLY A 16 6.87 3.47 7.56
C GLY A 16 6.15 4.17 6.41
N ALA A 17 5.50 5.31 6.67
CA ALA A 17 4.85 6.11 5.63
C ALA A 17 5.88 6.63 4.60
N SER A 18 7.03 7.11 5.05
CA SER A 18 8.12 7.57 4.19
C SER A 18 8.67 6.45 3.30
N PHE A 19 8.84 5.24 3.87
CA PHE A 19 9.25 4.05 3.13
C PHE A 19 8.24 3.70 2.03
N VAL A 20 6.95 3.57 2.36
CA VAL A 20 5.91 3.25 1.37
C VAL A 20 5.86 4.30 0.25
N ARG A 21 5.95 5.59 0.59
CA ARG A 21 5.95 6.67 -0.40
C ARG A 21 7.15 6.57 -1.35
N LYS A 22 8.37 6.47 -0.81
CA LYS A 22 9.62 6.46 -1.59
C LYS A 22 9.77 5.18 -2.41
N ASP A 23 9.55 4.03 -1.78
CA ASP A 23 9.88 2.76 -2.40
C ASP A 23 8.77 2.20 -3.29
N TYR A 24 7.51 2.57 -3.08
CA TYR A 24 6.39 2.02 -3.87
C TYR A 24 5.65 3.10 -4.67
N ILE A 25 5.08 4.09 -4.00
CA ILE A 25 4.19 5.07 -4.66
C ILE A 25 4.97 5.86 -5.72
N ASN A 26 6.18 6.33 -5.39
CA ASN A 26 7.04 7.06 -6.33
C ASN A 26 7.56 6.18 -7.48
N LYS A 27 7.57 4.86 -7.34
CA LYS A 27 7.93 3.91 -8.40
C LYS A 27 6.73 3.49 -9.27
N GLY A 28 5.56 4.12 -9.09
CA GLY A 28 4.34 3.85 -9.85
C GLY A 28 3.45 2.76 -9.26
N GLN A 29 3.80 2.19 -8.10
CA GLN A 29 2.94 1.28 -7.34
C GLN A 29 2.02 2.07 -6.40
N ASN A 30 1.07 2.79 -6.99
CA ASN A 30 0.21 3.77 -6.31
C ASN A 30 -1.14 3.22 -5.84
N THR A 31 -1.44 1.95 -6.10
CA THR A 31 -2.62 1.25 -5.57
C THR A 31 -2.18 0.01 -4.81
N LEU A 32 -3.01 -0.47 -3.86
CA LEU A 32 -2.76 -1.73 -3.16
C LEU A 32 -2.50 -2.88 -4.14
N TYR A 33 -3.26 -2.90 -5.25
CA TYR A 33 -3.10 -3.89 -6.30
C TYR A 33 -1.70 -3.85 -6.93
N ARG A 34 -1.23 -2.65 -7.31
CA ARG A 34 0.10 -2.48 -7.90
C ARG A 34 1.23 -2.72 -6.90
N ILE A 35 1.03 -2.38 -5.63
CA ILE A 35 1.98 -2.66 -4.53
C ILE A 35 2.15 -4.18 -4.34
N ARG A 36 1.07 -4.95 -4.47
CA ARG A 36 1.11 -6.40 -4.31
C ARG A 36 1.60 -7.13 -5.55
N TRP A 37 1.11 -6.76 -6.74
CA TRP A 37 1.27 -7.56 -7.95
C TRP A 37 2.27 -7.00 -8.95
N ASN A 38 2.53 -5.69 -8.89
CA ASN A 38 3.38 -4.96 -9.82
C ASN A 38 3.09 -5.31 -11.31
N PRO A 39 1.90 -4.95 -11.83
CA PRO A 39 1.50 -5.35 -13.18
C PRO A 39 2.41 -4.83 -14.29
N LYS A 40 3.19 -3.77 -14.03
CA LYS A 40 4.20 -3.25 -14.95
C LYS A 40 5.37 -4.23 -15.14
N ASN A 41 5.79 -4.90 -14.07
CA ASN A 41 6.85 -5.90 -14.06
C ASN A 41 6.44 -7.04 -13.11
N PRO A 42 5.59 -7.99 -13.57
CA PRO A 42 5.01 -9.03 -12.70
C PRO A 42 6.07 -9.82 -11.93
N ALA A 43 5.69 -10.30 -10.74
CA ALA A 43 6.57 -11.05 -9.81
C ALA A 43 7.80 -10.29 -9.28
N THR A 44 7.93 -8.99 -9.54
CA THR A 44 9.03 -8.16 -9.00
C THR A 44 8.52 -7.12 -8.02
N HIS A 45 9.36 -6.76 -7.04
CA HIS A 45 9.10 -5.65 -6.09
C HIS A 45 7.69 -5.72 -5.44
N GLN A 46 7.31 -6.91 -5.00
CA GLN A 46 6.04 -7.18 -4.33
C GLN A 46 6.16 -6.95 -2.83
N TYR A 47 5.21 -6.23 -2.24
CA TYR A 47 5.24 -5.87 -0.82
C TYR A 47 5.02 -7.06 0.12
N ALA A 48 4.23 -8.05 -0.31
CA ALA A 48 3.83 -9.18 0.50
C ALA A 48 3.72 -10.46 -0.34
N THR A 49 3.89 -11.60 0.31
CA THR A 49 3.73 -12.94 -0.29
C THR A 49 2.29 -13.43 -0.23
N ALA A 50 1.53 -13.08 0.82
CA ALA A 50 0.13 -13.46 0.97
C ALA A 50 -0.69 -12.96 -0.23
N ILE A 51 -1.36 -13.89 -0.93
CA ILE A 51 -2.18 -13.56 -2.12
C ILE A 51 -3.37 -12.67 -1.76
N GLU A 52 -3.91 -12.85 -0.55
CA GLU A 52 -5.08 -12.11 -0.05
C GLU A 52 -4.72 -10.73 0.52
N TRP A 53 -3.43 -10.35 0.54
CA TRP A 53 -2.99 -9.12 1.20
C TRP A 53 -3.76 -7.88 0.71
N CYS A 54 -4.00 -7.77 -0.60
CA CYS A 54 -4.80 -6.67 -1.16
C CYS A 54 -6.21 -6.62 -0.60
N GLN A 55 -6.87 -7.77 -0.48
CA GLN A 55 -8.26 -7.86 -0.04
C GLN A 55 -8.38 -7.47 1.43
N HIS A 56 -7.44 -7.92 2.27
CA HIS A 56 -7.41 -7.57 3.70
C HIS A 56 -7.20 -6.07 3.92
N GLN A 57 -6.27 -5.46 3.18
CA GLN A 57 -6.04 -4.01 3.26
C GLN A 57 -7.23 -3.22 2.69
N ALA A 58 -7.78 -3.62 1.54
CA ALA A 58 -8.91 -2.94 0.91
C ALA A 58 -10.17 -2.99 1.79
N SER A 59 -10.44 -4.14 2.43
CA SER A 59 -11.57 -4.29 3.35
C SER A 59 -11.43 -3.39 4.58
N THR A 60 -10.21 -3.26 5.11
CA THR A 60 -9.93 -2.34 6.22
C THR A 60 -10.16 -0.89 5.80
N ILE A 61 -9.62 -0.47 4.65
CA ILE A 61 -9.81 0.89 4.13
C ILE A 61 -11.30 1.19 3.88
N ALA A 62 -12.04 0.26 3.27
CA ALA A 62 -13.47 0.44 3.02
C ALA A 62 -14.27 0.62 4.32
N LYS A 63 -13.97 -0.16 5.36
CA LYS A 63 -14.57 -0.01 6.69
C LYS A 63 -14.26 1.35 7.30
N LEU A 64 -13.02 1.83 7.19
CA LEU A 64 -12.62 3.16 7.70
C LEU A 64 -13.34 4.29 6.96
N TYR A 65 -13.42 4.24 5.63
CA TYR A 65 -14.16 5.22 4.82
C TYR A 65 -15.64 5.26 5.20
N LYS A 66 -16.27 4.09 5.36
CA LYS A 66 -17.66 3.99 5.83
C LYS A 66 -17.84 4.63 7.21
N LYS A 67 -16.90 4.41 8.14
CA LYS A 67 -16.96 4.97 9.51
C LYS A 67 -16.89 6.50 9.52
N ILE A 68 -16.10 7.10 8.63
CA ILE A 68 -15.96 8.56 8.54
C ILE A 68 -16.97 9.21 7.58
N GLY A 69 -17.86 8.43 6.96
CA GLY A 69 -18.90 8.93 6.06
C GLY A 69 -18.39 9.42 4.70
N LEU A 70 -17.16 9.05 4.31
CA LEU A 70 -16.55 9.46 3.05
C LEU A 70 -16.52 8.32 2.02
N LYS A 71 -16.30 8.68 0.75
CA LYS A 71 -16.12 7.73 -0.35
C LYS A 71 -14.76 7.95 -1.02
N GLY A 72 -14.19 6.88 -1.56
CA GLY A 72 -13.01 6.99 -2.42
C GLY A 72 -13.36 7.75 -3.69
N ILE A 73 -12.44 8.59 -4.16
CA ILE A 73 -12.64 9.48 -5.31
C ILE A 73 -11.72 9.15 -6.48
N TYR A 74 -10.51 8.68 -6.22
CA TYR A 74 -9.51 8.36 -7.24
C TYR A 74 -9.23 6.87 -7.26
N PHE A 75 -9.49 6.23 -8.40
CA PHE A 75 -9.25 4.81 -8.61
C PHE A 75 -8.45 4.58 -9.89
N ILE A 76 -7.60 3.56 -9.86
CA ILE A 76 -6.88 3.08 -11.04
C ILE A 76 -7.18 1.60 -11.17
N ARG A 77 -7.65 1.20 -12.35
CA ARG A 77 -7.95 -0.19 -12.69
C ARG A 77 -7.04 -0.63 -13.82
N ASP A 78 -6.12 -1.54 -13.50
CA ASP A 78 -5.26 -2.17 -14.50
C ASP A 78 -6.10 -3.12 -15.38
N LYS A 79 -5.89 -3.06 -16.70
CA LYS A 79 -6.54 -3.93 -17.69
C LYS A 79 -5.46 -4.78 -18.34
N TYR A 80 -5.76 -6.05 -18.57
CA TYR A 80 -4.87 -7.00 -19.22
C TYR A 80 -5.40 -7.33 -20.61
N LYS A 81 -4.49 -7.72 -21.52
CA LYS A 81 -4.84 -8.21 -22.85
C LYS A 81 -5.31 -9.65 -22.79
#